data_AF-A0A2D5Z4V0-F1
#
_entry.id   AF-A0A2D5Z4V0-F1
#
_cell.length_a   1.000
_cell.length_b   1.000
_cell.length_c   1.000
_cell.angle_alpha   90.00
_cell.angle_beta   90.00
_cell.angle_gamma   90.00
#
_symmetry.space_group_name_H-M   'P 1'
#
loop_
_entity.id
_entity.type
_entity.pdbx_description
1 polymer ?
#
loop_
_entity_poly.entity_id
_entity_poly.type
_entity_poly.pdbx_seq_one_letter_code
_entity_poly.pdbx_strand_id
1 'polypeptide(L)'
;MNTTTADEELLFAFELHSVERIRAVLDDGFDVRSSVRGKTPVNWLIEMYTRSDKFPECLQLLLERGSELDDPQIAPVLLDDTDSLAVAIRSNPLLLEHRTTMVSAFTPLVGASLLHVAAEYGHAKSARVLLEMGSEVDARAAMDDNGLNGHTPLFHTVNSNGNRSEPVMRLLLDAGARSDMLLPGITWGKGFEWETTCFDITPVSYAQLGLLSQMHRNDRDVYANVRSLLGAAGRNIPPPENVPNRYLQRRLVPRS
;
A
#
# COMPACT_ATOMS: atom_id res chain seq x y z
N MET A 1 -23.42 1.29 30.08
CA MET A 1 -22.79 1.80 28.84
C MET A 1 -21.31 1.52 29.01
N ASN A 2 -20.73 0.60 28.23
CA ASN A 2 -19.27 0.43 28.26
C ASN A 2 -18.66 1.72 27.71
N THR A 3 -17.91 2.43 28.55
CA THR A 3 -17.08 3.56 28.11
C THR A 3 -15.95 3.00 27.26
N THR A 4 -15.93 3.36 25.98
CA THR A 4 -14.80 3.09 25.08
C THR A 4 -13.52 3.62 25.71
N THR A 5 -12.48 2.81 25.79
CA THR A 5 -11.17 3.23 26.30
C THR A 5 -10.49 4.19 25.33
N ALA A 6 -9.54 5.01 25.81
CA ALA A 6 -8.79 5.92 24.94
C ALA A 6 -8.04 5.15 23.82
N ASP A 7 -7.51 3.96 24.15
CA ASP A 7 -6.92 3.03 23.19
C ASP A 7 -7.90 2.63 22.09
N GLU A 8 -9.12 2.20 22.46
CA GLU A 8 -10.15 1.79 21.50
C GLU A 8 -10.63 2.95 20.63
N GLU A 9 -10.77 4.14 21.21
CA GLU A 9 -11.14 5.36 20.48
C GLU A 9 -10.06 5.75 19.48
N LEU A 10 -8.78 5.66 19.88
CA LEU A 10 -7.64 5.96 19.00
C LEU A 10 -7.56 4.97 17.83
N LEU A 11 -7.67 3.66 18.10
CA LEU A 11 -7.66 2.64 17.06
C LEU A 11 -8.83 2.81 16.08
N PHE A 12 -10.02 3.11 16.59
CA PHE A 12 -11.17 3.38 15.74
C PHE A 12 -11.03 4.69 14.95
N ALA A 13 -10.35 5.71 15.50
CA ALA A 13 -10.01 6.92 14.76
C ALA A 13 -9.00 6.63 13.62
N PHE A 14 -8.06 5.71 13.81
CA PHE A 14 -7.16 5.23 12.76
C PHE A 14 -7.89 4.49 11.66
N GLU A 15 -8.84 3.60 11.98
CA GLU A 15 -9.63 2.90 10.95
C GLU A 15 -10.35 3.85 9.99
N LEU A 16 -10.74 5.03 10.48
CA LEU A 16 -11.43 6.07 9.72
C LEU A 16 -10.47 7.12 9.11
N HIS A 17 -9.18 7.10 9.45
CA HIS A 17 -8.23 8.20 9.25
C HIS A 17 -8.86 9.57 9.64
N SER A 18 -9.44 9.63 10.85
CA SER A 18 -10.06 10.83 11.38
C SER A 18 -9.07 11.65 12.21
N VAL A 19 -8.44 12.63 11.55
CA VAL A 19 -7.47 13.55 12.18
C VAL A 19 -8.06 14.28 13.39
N GLU A 20 -9.33 14.69 13.32
CA GLU A 20 -10.02 15.36 14.43
C GLU A 20 -10.12 14.47 15.67
N ARG A 21 -10.49 13.19 15.49
CA ARG A 21 -10.64 12.25 16.62
C ARG A 21 -9.30 11.83 17.19
N ILE A 22 -8.30 11.62 16.32
CA ILE A 22 -6.92 11.40 16.76
C ILE A 22 -6.50 12.59 17.62
N ARG A 23 -6.67 13.82 17.12
CA ARG A 23 -6.31 15.06 17.84
C ARG A 23 -7.00 15.15 19.21
N ALA A 24 -8.30 14.88 19.28
CA ALA A 24 -9.04 14.90 20.54
C ALA A 24 -8.46 13.93 21.57
N VAL A 25 -8.17 12.68 21.18
CA VAL A 25 -7.55 11.70 22.08
C VAL A 25 -6.17 12.19 22.57
N LEU A 26 -5.36 12.77 21.70
CA LEU A 26 -4.04 13.29 22.08
C LEU A 26 -4.11 14.55 22.96
N ASP A 27 -5.10 15.41 22.73
CA ASP A 27 -5.33 16.62 23.54
C ASP A 27 -5.83 16.28 24.95
N ASP A 28 -6.51 15.15 25.12
CA ASP A 28 -6.90 14.58 26.42
C ASP A 28 -5.72 13.92 27.17
N GLY A 29 -4.50 14.03 26.64
CA GLY A 29 -3.26 13.63 27.32
C GLY A 29 -2.80 12.20 27.02
N PHE A 30 -3.31 11.59 25.95
CA PHE A 30 -2.84 10.27 25.51
C PHE A 30 -1.36 10.32 25.12
N ASP A 31 -0.54 9.45 25.71
CA ASP A 31 0.87 9.32 25.37
C ASP A 31 1.05 8.55 24.05
N VAL A 32 1.45 9.27 23.00
CA VAL A 32 1.66 8.69 21.65
C VAL A 32 2.78 7.65 21.57
N ARG A 33 3.59 7.51 22.62
CA ARG A 33 4.69 6.53 22.71
C ARG A 33 4.32 5.33 23.57
N SER A 34 3.15 5.36 24.21
CA SER A 34 2.65 4.24 25.01
C SER A 34 2.36 3.01 24.16
N SER A 35 2.42 1.84 24.77
CA SER A 35 2.08 0.59 24.07
C SER A 35 0.57 0.38 24.09
N VAL A 36 -0.04 0.32 22.90
CA VAL A 36 -1.43 -0.06 22.68
C VAL A 36 -1.46 -1.49 22.16
N ARG A 37 -1.95 -2.44 22.97
CA ARG A 37 -2.04 -3.87 22.61
C ARG A 37 -0.71 -4.44 22.07
N GLY A 38 0.42 -4.02 22.64
CA GLY A 38 1.75 -4.51 22.28
C GLY A 38 2.45 -3.77 21.12
N LYS A 39 1.87 -2.70 20.58
CA LYS A 39 2.46 -1.88 19.52
C LYS A 39 2.38 -0.39 19.84
N THR A 40 3.23 0.43 19.23
CA THR A 40 3.09 1.88 19.30
C THR A 40 1.89 2.34 18.46
N PRO A 41 1.24 3.47 18.80
CA PRO A 41 0.18 4.06 18.00
C PRO A 41 0.55 4.30 16.54
N VAL A 42 1.79 4.73 16.27
CA VAL A 42 2.25 4.95 14.89
C VAL A 42 2.34 3.64 14.11
N ASN A 43 2.81 2.56 14.73
CA ASN A 43 2.82 1.24 14.08
C ASN A 43 1.40 0.74 13.80
N TRP A 44 0.44 1.02 14.69
CA TRP A 44 -0.97 0.78 14.36
C TRP A 44 -1.40 1.59 13.13
N LEU A 45 -1.18 2.89 13.08
CA LEU A 45 -1.62 3.72 11.95
C LEU A 45 -1.04 3.23 10.60
N ILE A 46 0.26 2.91 10.55
CA ILE A 46 0.91 2.52 9.28
C ILE A 46 0.57 1.08 8.85
N GLU A 47 0.33 0.15 9.79
CA GLU A 47 0.12 -1.27 9.48
C GLU A 47 -1.34 -1.64 9.16
N MET A 48 -2.31 -0.82 9.57
CA MET A 48 -3.75 -1.09 9.39
C MET A 48 -4.16 -1.24 7.93
N TYR A 49 -5.34 -1.83 7.67
CA TYR A 49 -5.84 -2.04 6.30
C TYR A 49 -6.27 -0.74 5.60
N THR A 50 -6.78 0.25 6.34
CA THR A 50 -7.24 1.51 5.74
C THR A 50 -6.08 2.29 5.13
N ARG A 51 -6.31 2.81 3.93
CA ARG A 51 -5.37 3.57 3.12
C ARG A 51 -6.17 4.70 2.47
N SER A 52 -5.86 5.96 2.79
CA SER A 52 -6.61 7.11 2.28
C SER A 52 -5.74 8.36 2.17
N ASP A 53 -6.25 9.39 1.50
CA ASP A 53 -5.53 10.67 1.31
C ASP A 53 -5.35 11.45 2.62
N LYS A 54 -6.07 11.09 3.69
CA LYS A 54 -5.90 11.65 5.04
C LYS A 54 -4.78 10.98 5.84
N PHE A 55 -4.23 9.87 5.36
CA PHE A 55 -3.17 9.13 6.04
C PHE A 55 -1.95 10.02 6.37
N PRO A 56 -1.39 10.81 5.43
CA PRO A 56 -0.27 11.69 5.72
C PRO A 56 -0.56 12.69 6.86
N GLU A 57 -1.77 13.26 6.89
CA GLU A 57 -2.16 14.21 7.95
C GLU A 57 -2.27 13.53 9.32
N CYS A 58 -2.79 12.30 9.36
CA CYS A 58 -2.83 11.49 10.58
C CYS A 58 -1.42 11.17 11.08
N LEU A 59 -0.53 10.76 10.18
CA LEU A 59 0.85 10.43 10.52
C LEU A 59 1.62 11.66 10.98
N GLN A 60 1.49 12.78 10.27
CA GLN A 60 2.09 14.06 10.63
C GLN A 60 1.71 14.48 12.04
N LEU A 61 0.43 14.39 12.39
CA LEU A 61 -0.06 14.70 13.75
C LEU A 61 0.60 13.82 14.82
N LEU A 62 0.75 12.52 14.58
CA LEU A 62 1.42 11.62 15.51
C LEU A 62 2.91 11.99 15.69
N LEU A 63 3.60 12.29 14.60
CA LEU A 63 5.02 12.69 14.61
C LEU A 63 5.22 14.03 15.33
N GLU A 64 4.36 15.02 15.10
CA GLU A 64 4.37 16.32 15.80
C GLU A 64 4.18 16.18 17.32
N ARG A 65 3.48 15.13 17.74
CA ARG A 65 3.27 14.80 19.16
C ARG A 65 4.39 13.93 19.75
N GLY A 66 5.42 13.64 18.96
CA GLY A 66 6.61 12.92 19.42
C GLY A 66 6.54 11.41 19.20
N SER A 67 5.69 10.92 18.29
CA SER A 67 5.80 9.53 17.83
C SER A 67 7.09 9.33 17.05
N GLU A 68 7.65 8.13 17.09
CA GLU A 68 8.84 7.75 16.34
C GLU A 68 8.55 6.50 15.50
N LEU A 69 8.92 6.56 14.22
CA LEU A 69 8.90 5.40 13.35
C LEU A 69 10.11 4.53 13.64
N ASP A 70 9.94 3.22 13.54
CA ASP A 70 11.04 2.25 13.65
C ASP A 70 12.12 2.52 12.59
N ASP A 71 11.70 2.99 11.41
CA ASP A 71 12.58 3.50 10.37
C ASP A 71 12.21 4.98 10.07
N PRO A 72 13.01 5.95 10.52
CA PRO A 72 12.71 7.36 10.26
C PRO A 72 12.98 7.77 8.80
N GLN A 73 13.75 7.00 8.03
CA GLN A 73 14.15 7.38 6.66
C GLN A 73 12.99 7.29 5.66
N ILE A 74 11.94 6.52 5.98
CA ILE A 74 10.73 6.39 5.16
C ILE A 74 9.69 7.47 5.44
N ALA A 75 9.87 8.29 6.49
CA ALA A 75 8.88 9.29 6.90
C ALA A 75 8.48 10.24 5.76
N PRO A 76 9.40 10.83 4.97
CA PRO A 76 9.01 11.72 3.87
C PRO A 76 8.15 11.03 2.81
N VAL A 77 8.38 9.73 2.56
CA VAL A 77 7.59 8.95 1.61
C VAL A 77 6.18 8.68 2.15
N LEU A 78 6.05 8.30 3.43
CA LEU A 78 4.76 8.05 4.07
C LEU A 78 3.92 9.33 4.24
N LEU A 79 4.57 10.49 4.36
CA LEU A 79 3.93 11.80 4.43
C LEU A 79 3.58 12.37 3.05
N ASP A 80 3.99 11.70 1.97
CA ASP A 80 4.01 12.24 0.62
C ASP A 80 4.66 13.65 0.52
N ASP A 81 5.64 13.91 1.38
CA ASP A 81 6.38 15.17 1.48
C ASP A 81 7.57 15.15 0.50
N THR A 82 7.31 15.65 -0.70
CA THR A 82 8.29 15.69 -1.79
C THR A 82 9.49 16.58 -1.50
N ASP A 83 9.32 17.64 -0.71
CA ASP A 83 10.38 18.60 -0.47
C ASP A 83 11.40 18.00 0.51
N SER A 84 10.91 17.47 1.63
CA SER A 84 11.75 16.75 2.59
C SER A 84 12.40 15.51 1.96
N LEU A 85 11.67 14.77 1.12
CA LEU A 85 12.20 13.61 0.41
C LEU A 85 13.34 14.01 -0.54
N ALA A 86 13.14 15.04 -1.35
CA ALA A 86 14.14 15.50 -2.30
C ALA A 86 15.38 16.08 -1.59
N VAL A 87 15.19 16.79 -0.47
CA VAL A 87 16.31 17.27 0.38
C VAL A 87 17.07 16.11 0.98
N ALA A 88 16.38 15.09 1.52
CA ALA A 88 17.00 13.92 2.11
C ALA A 88 17.85 13.14 1.08
N ILE A 89 17.31 12.87 -0.11
CA ILE A 89 18.03 12.16 -1.18
C ILE A 89 19.22 12.97 -1.68
N ARG A 90 19.09 14.28 -1.89
CA ARG A 90 20.23 15.12 -2.30
C ARG A 90 21.34 15.15 -1.26
N SER A 91 20.97 15.13 0.02
CA SER A 91 21.93 15.14 1.13
C SER A 91 22.60 13.78 1.30
N ASN A 92 21.89 12.70 1.02
CA ASN A 92 22.39 11.33 1.07
C ASN A 92 21.83 10.49 -0.09
N PRO A 93 22.51 10.43 -1.25
CA PRO A 93 22.04 9.66 -2.40
C PRO A 93 21.87 8.15 -2.14
N LEU A 94 22.58 7.60 -1.14
CA LEU A 94 22.42 6.19 -0.74
C LEU A 94 21.01 5.88 -0.21
N LEU A 95 20.20 6.90 0.10
CA LEU A 95 18.80 6.73 0.47
C LEU A 95 17.98 6.07 -0.65
N LEU A 96 18.38 6.17 -1.92
CA LEU A 96 17.77 5.43 -3.03
C LEU A 96 18.01 3.91 -2.95
N GLU A 97 19.10 3.51 -2.29
CA GLU A 97 19.46 2.12 -2.04
C GLU A 97 18.93 1.62 -0.68
N HIS A 98 18.30 2.49 0.11
CA HIS A 98 17.76 2.14 1.42
C HIS A 98 16.75 0.99 1.32
N ARG A 99 16.77 0.12 2.32
CA ARG A 99 15.90 -1.05 2.43
C ARG A 99 15.22 -1.05 3.79
N THR A 100 13.90 -0.92 3.78
CA THR A 100 13.07 -0.90 4.98
C THR A 100 12.36 -2.23 5.17
N THR A 101 11.94 -2.49 6.41
CA THR A 101 11.01 -3.58 6.71
C THR A 101 9.88 -3.05 7.59
N MET A 102 8.64 -3.22 7.14
CA MET A 102 7.45 -2.89 7.92
C MET A 102 6.34 -3.92 7.68
N VAL A 103 5.48 -4.09 8.68
CA VAL A 103 4.29 -4.94 8.55
C VAL A 103 3.29 -4.27 7.60
N SER A 104 2.66 -5.06 6.74
CA SER A 104 1.65 -4.59 5.78
C SER A 104 0.48 -5.55 5.77
N ALA A 105 -0.74 -5.02 5.83
CA ALA A 105 -1.97 -5.78 5.64
C ALA A 105 -2.13 -6.32 4.20
N PHE A 106 -1.26 -5.90 3.27
CA PHE A 106 -1.29 -6.27 1.85
C PHE A 106 -0.02 -7.01 1.43
N THR A 107 0.63 -6.60 0.33
CA THR A 107 1.91 -7.14 -0.11
C THR A 107 2.98 -6.82 0.95
N PRO A 108 3.87 -7.76 1.33
CA PRO A 108 4.80 -7.55 2.43
C PRO A 108 5.83 -6.48 2.08
N LEU A 109 6.18 -5.61 3.02
CA LEU A 109 7.27 -4.66 2.84
C LEU A 109 8.49 -5.18 3.61
N VAL A 110 9.18 -6.18 3.07
CA VAL A 110 10.39 -6.77 3.67
C VAL A 110 11.58 -6.57 2.75
N GLY A 111 12.62 -5.89 3.23
CA GLY A 111 13.72 -5.44 2.38
C GLY A 111 13.23 -4.57 1.21
N ALA A 112 12.21 -3.75 1.46
CA ALA A 112 11.51 -2.96 0.46
C ALA A 112 12.27 -1.64 0.21
N SER A 113 12.31 -1.17 -1.04
CA SER A 113 12.83 0.17 -1.37
C SER A 113 11.81 1.26 -1.05
N LEU A 114 12.24 2.52 -1.03
CA LEU A 114 11.33 3.66 -0.90
C LEU A 114 10.22 3.69 -1.97
N LEU A 115 10.50 3.17 -3.17
CA LEU A 115 9.53 3.11 -4.25
C LEU A 115 8.44 2.05 -4.00
N HIS A 116 8.73 0.97 -3.28
CA HIS A 116 7.72 0.02 -2.81
C HIS A 116 6.77 0.69 -1.81
N VAL A 117 7.31 1.46 -0.86
CA VAL A 117 6.52 2.20 0.12
C VAL A 117 5.61 3.22 -0.59
N ALA A 118 6.14 3.99 -1.53
CA ALA A 118 5.33 4.93 -2.32
C ALA A 118 4.22 4.23 -3.10
N ALA A 119 4.48 3.05 -3.67
CA ALA A 119 3.51 2.24 -4.41
C ALA A 119 2.41 1.65 -3.51
N GLU A 120 2.77 1.10 -2.35
CA GLU A 120 1.83 0.55 -1.37
C GLU A 120 0.85 1.63 -0.86
N TYR A 121 1.37 2.82 -0.57
CA TYR A 121 0.57 3.93 -0.06
C TYR A 121 0.00 4.84 -1.15
N GLY A 122 0.16 4.51 -2.43
CA GLY A 122 -0.40 5.31 -3.54
C GLY A 122 0.15 6.74 -3.62
N HIS A 123 1.33 6.99 -3.05
CA HIS A 123 1.95 8.31 -2.95
C HIS A 123 2.66 8.68 -4.25
N ALA A 124 1.85 9.08 -5.24
CA ALA A 124 2.30 9.36 -6.61
C ALA A 124 3.31 10.52 -6.71
N LYS A 125 3.24 11.51 -5.81
CA LYS A 125 4.20 12.62 -5.82
C LYS A 125 5.58 12.12 -5.37
N SER A 126 5.63 11.38 -4.26
CA SER A 126 6.87 10.73 -3.80
C SER A 126 7.42 9.73 -4.81
N ALA A 127 6.57 8.90 -5.42
CA ALA A 127 7.00 7.96 -6.46
C ALA A 127 7.65 8.69 -7.65
N ARG A 128 7.06 9.80 -8.09
CA ARG A 128 7.64 10.63 -9.16
C ARG A 128 9.02 11.17 -8.79
N VAL A 129 9.16 11.77 -7.61
CA VAL A 129 10.46 12.30 -7.12
C VAL A 129 11.50 11.19 -7.06
N LEU A 130 11.15 10.01 -6.53
CA LEU A 130 12.06 8.87 -6.46
C LEU A 130 12.54 8.43 -7.84
N LEU A 131 11.63 8.31 -8.81
CA LEU A 131 11.97 7.95 -10.19
C LEU A 131 12.85 9.02 -10.87
N GLU A 132 12.50 10.30 -10.72
CA GLU A 132 13.27 11.43 -11.26
C GLU A 132 14.68 11.51 -10.65
N MET A 133 14.85 11.05 -9.40
CA MET A 133 16.14 10.99 -8.72
C MET A 133 16.92 9.69 -8.98
N GLY A 134 16.41 8.79 -9.81
CA GLY A 134 17.13 7.58 -10.24
C GLY A 134 16.91 6.35 -9.37
N SER A 135 15.79 6.28 -8.64
CA SER A 135 15.38 5.04 -7.97
C SER A 135 15.19 3.91 -8.99
N GLU A 136 15.73 2.73 -8.70
CA GLU A 136 15.57 1.54 -9.55
C GLU A 136 14.10 1.09 -9.59
N VAL A 137 13.51 1.17 -10.79
CA VAL A 137 12.07 0.93 -11.01
C VAL A 137 11.67 -0.52 -10.72
N ASP A 138 12.56 -1.47 -11.04
CA ASP A 138 12.35 -2.91 -10.84
C ASP A 138 13.11 -3.43 -9.61
N ALA A 139 13.38 -2.57 -8.62
CA ALA A 139 14.07 -2.95 -7.40
C ALA A 139 13.35 -4.15 -6.76
N ARG A 140 14.11 -5.17 -6.35
CA ARG A 140 13.55 -6.39 -5.75
C ARG A 140 13.50 -6.24 -4.24
N ALA A 141 12.34 -6.51 -3.65
CA ALA A 141 12.20 -6.76 -2.22
C ALA A 141 12.96 -8.04 -1.79
N ALA A 142 13.04 -8.30 -0.50
CA ALA A 142 13.62 -9.54 0.01
C ALA A 142 12.74 -10.76 -0.34
N MET A 143 13.38 -11.92 -0.50
CA MET A 143 12.72 -13.21 -0.52
C MET A 143 12.74 -13.82 0.89
N ASP A 144 11.78 -14.68 1.19
CA ASP A 144 11.82 -15.47 2.42
C ASP A 144 12.63 -16.78 2.25
N ASP A 145 12.74 -17.55 3.33
CA ASP A 145 13.52 -18.80 3.37
C ASP A 145 13.03 -19.87 2.39
N ASN A 146 11.79 -19.75 1.89
CA ASN A 146 11.22 -20.65 0.88
C ASN A 146 11.43 -20.14 -0.55
N GLY A 147 12.13 -19.02 -0.73
CA GLY A 147 12.33 -18.39 -2.04
C GLY A 147 11.07 -17.71 -2.58
N LEU A 148 10.10 -17.40 -1.72
CA LEU A 148 8.89 -16.66 -2.10
C LEU A 148 9.11 -15.15 -1.94
N ASN A 149 8.20 -14.35 -2.49
CA ASN A 149 8.26 -12.88 -2.54
C ASN A 149 9.32 -12.36 -3.51
N GLY A 150 10.13 -11.37 -3.09
CA GLY A 150 11.02 -10.66 -4.00
C GLY A 150 10.29 -9.82 -5.05
N HIS A 151 9.08 -9.35 -4.76
CA HIS A 151 8.30 -8.53 -5.69
C HIS A 151 9.00 -7.20 -6.00
N THR A 152 8.55 -6.54 -7.07
CA THR A 152 8.94 -5.16 -7.44
C THR A 152 7.87 -4.15 -6.96
N PRO A 153 8.13 -2.82 -7.01
CA PRO A 153 7.15 -1.81 -6.64
C PRO A 153 5.81 -1.96 -7.37
N LEU A 154 5.82 -2.43 -8.62
CA LEU A 154 4.62 -2.62 -9.43
C LEU A 154 3.63 -3.63 -8.82
N PHE A 155 4.08 -4.60 -8.02
CA PHE A 155 3.17 -5.54 -7.36
C PHE A 155 2.30 -4.88 -6.27
N HIS A 156 2.77 -3.80 -5.66
CA HIS A 156 2.01 -3.08 -4.64
C HIS A 156 0.85 -2.26 -5.22
N THR A 157 0.90 -1.93 -6.52
CA THR A 157 -0.10 -1.03 -7.09
C THR A 157 -1.38 -1.75 -7.52
N VAL A 158 -1.28 -3.04 -7.88
CA VAL A 158 -2.32 -3.76 -8.63
C VAL A 158 -3.46 -4.30 -7.76
N ASN A 159 -3.23 -4.47 -6.46
CA ASN A 159 -4.24 -4.87 -5.48
C ASN A 159 -4.36 -3.81 -4.37
N SER A 160 -4.37 -2.53 -4.72
CA SER A 160 -4.50 -1.43 -3.76
C SER A 160 -5.96 -1.16 -3.35
N ASN A 161 -6.17 -0.70 -2.12
CA ASN A 161 -7.49 -0.28 -1.61
C ASN A 161 -8.03 0.88 -2.47
N GLY A 162 -9.26 0.74 -2.97
CA GLY A 162 -9.92 1.79 -3.76
C GLY A 162 -9.20 2.16 -5.06
N ASN A 163 -8.36 1.26 -5.60
CA ASN A 163 -7.51 1.50 -6.77
C ASN A 163 -6.61 2.75 -6.63
N ARG A 164 -6.29 3.16 -5.40
CA ARG A 164 -5.59 4.42 -5.12
C ARG A 164 -4.17 4.47 -5.67
N SER A 165 -3.53 3.32 -5.87
CA SER A 165 -2.17 3.24 -6.39
C SER A 165 -2.10 3.22 -7.92
N GLU A 166 -3.23 3.39 -8.62
CA GLU A 166 -3.29 3.47 -10.09
C GLU A 166 -2.39 4.57 -10.68
N PRO A 167 -2.32 5.79 -10.10
CA PRO A 167 -1.39 6.80 -10.59
C PRO A 167 0.08 6.40 -10.43
N VAL A 168 0.43 5.69 -9.33
CA VAL A 168 1.78 5.15 -9.15
C VAL A 168 2.06 4.05 -10.16
N MET A 169 1.09 3.16 -10.42
CA MET A 169 1.21 2.11 -11.45
C MET A 169 1.57 2.73 -12.80
N ARG A 170 0.87 3.79 -13.24
CA ARG A 170 1.18 4.47 -14.49
C ARG A 170 2.61 5.03 -14.49
N LEU A 171 3.02 5.71 -13.41
CA LEU A 171 4.38 6.24 -13.30
C LEU A 171 5.45 5.15 -13.42
N LEU A 172 5.23 4.01 -12.78
CA LEU A 172 6.14 2.87 -12.87
C LEU A 172 6.19 2.32 -14.30
N LEU A 173 5.05 2.13 -14.95
CA LEU A 173 4.99 1.65 -16.34
C LEU A 173 5.63 2.63 -17.33
N ASP A 174 5.39 3.93 -17.17
CA ASP A 174 6.01 5.00 -17.97
C ASP A 174 7.53 5.04 -17.77
N ALA A 175 8.00 4.69 -16.56
CA ALA A 175 9.42 4.51 -16.24
C ALA A 175 10.00 3.16 -16.67
N GLY A 176 9.22 2.31 -17.36
CA GLY A 176 9.70 1.04 -17.91
C GLY A 176 9.61 -0.16 -16.96
N ALA A 177 8.83 -0.08 -15.88
CA ALA A 177 8.59 -1.21 -14.99
C ALA A 177 8.07 -2.44 -15.75
N ARG A 178 8.63 -3.60 -15.46
CA ARG A 178 8.25 -4.85 -16.14
C ARG A 178 6.99 -5.46 -15.53
N SER A 179 5.94 -5.59 -16.34
CA SER A 179 4.66 -6.20 -15.94
C SER A 179 4.64 -7.74 -16.05
N ASP A 180 5.72 -8.35 -16.51
CA ASP A 180 5.89 -9.80 -16.72
C ASP A 180 6.87 -10.45 -15.72
N MET A 181 7.31 -9.71 -14.71
CA MET A 181 8.19 -10.22 -13.65
C MET A 181 7.55 -11.40 -12.92
N LEU A 182 8.08 -12.61 -13.12
CA LEU A 182 7.51 -13.82 -12.53
C LEU A 182 8.10 -14.09 -11.14
N LEU A 183 7.23 -14.36 -10.17
CA LEU A 183 7.58 -14.83 -8.84
C LEU A 183 7.09 -16.27 -8.63
N PRO A 184 7.88 -17.14 -7.96
CA PRO A 184 7.40 -18.46 -7.52
C PRO A 184 6.15 -18.36 -6.65
N GLY A 185 6.07 -17.31 -5.83
CA GLY A 185 4.85 -16.89 -5.16
C GLY A 185 5.00 -15.59 -4.39
N ILE A 186 3.88 -15.06 -3.91
CA ILE A 186 3.80 -13.84 -3.10
C ILE A 186 2.81 -14.06 -1.95
N THR A 187 3.19 -13.65 -0.75
CA THR A 187 2.34 -13.78 0.46
C THR A 187 1.60 -12.49 0.70
N TRP A 188 0.28 -12.47 0.57
CA TRP A 188 -0.57 -11.33 0.89
C TRP A 188 -1.02 -11.39 2.36
N GLY A 189 -0.92 -10.28 3.09
CA GLY A 189 -1.37 -10.16 4.48
C GLY A 189 -0.55 -11.00 5.46
N LYS A 190 0.77 -11.05 5.29
CA LYS A 190 1.66 -11.88 6.14
C LYS A 190 1.48 -11.55 7.63
N GLY A 191 1.19 -12.55 8.44
CA GLY A 191 0.93 -12.45 9.88
C GLY A 191 -0.49 -12.03 10.26
N PHE A 192 -1.38 -11.81 9.30
CA PHE A 192 -2.80 -11.52 9.54
C PHE A 192 -3.68 -12.75 9.35
N GLU A 193 -4.91 -12.74 9.86
CA GLU A 193 -5.84 -13.87 9.74
C GLU A 193 -6.23 -14.21 8.29
N TRP A 194 -6.07 -13.25 7.37
CA TRP A 194 -6.33 -13.40 5.94
C TRP A 194 -5.08 -13.73 5.12
N GLU A 195 -3.97 -14.10 5.77
CA GLU A 195 -2.73 -14.47 5.08
C GLU A 195 -2.99 -15.47 3.95
N THR A 196 -2.57 -15.12 2.73
CA THR A 196 -2.72 -15.99 1.57
C THR A 196 -1.44 -15.98 0.75
N THR A 197 -0.92 -17.17 0.43
CA THR A 197 0.16 -17.30 -0.55
C THR A 197 -0.41 -17.60 -1.93
N CYS A 198 0.00 -16.81 -2.92
CA CYS A 198 -0.37 -16.97 -4.32
C CYS A 198 0.86 -17.40 -5.11
N PHE A 199 0.77 -18.49 -5.87
CA PHE A 199 1.90 -19.06 -6.61
C PHE A 199 1.89 -18.68 -8.10
N ASP A 200 3.05 -18.69 -8.73
CA ASP A 200 3.24 -18.43 -10.17
C ASP A 200 2.67 -17.07 -10.60
N ILE A 201 3.18 -16.00 -9.97
CA ILE A 201 2.57 -14.67 -10.03
C ILE A 201 3.46 -13.66 -10.75
N THR A 202 2.90 -13.06 -11.79
CA THR A 202 3.32 -11.77 -12.40
C THR A 202 2.45 -10.62 -11.88
N PRO A 203 2.83 -9.34 -12.08
CA PRO A 203 1.94 -8.21 -11.82
C PRO A 203 0.57 -8.34 -12.52
N VAL A 204 0.52 -8.87 -13.74
CA VAL A 204 -0.73 -9.10 -14.48
C VAL A 204 -1.63 -10.16 -13.83
N SER A 205 -1.08 -11.32 -13.45
CA SER A 205 -1.86 -12.35 -12.73
C SER A 205 -2.22 -11.88 -11.33
N TYR A 206 -1.34 -11.12 -10.67
CA TYR A 206 -1.63 -10.59 -9.33
C TYR A 206 -2.80 -9.61 -9.37
N ALA A 207 -2.83 -8.71 -10.35
CA ALA A 207 -3.96 -7.81 -10.58
C ALA A 207 -5.28 -8.59 -10.73
N GLN A 208 -5.28 -9.68 -11.50
CA GLN A 208 -6.46 -10.54 -11.70
C GLN A 208 -6.95 -11.20 -10.40
N LEU A 209 -6.07 -11.45 -9.42
CA LEU A 209 -6.49 -11.96 -8.12
C LEU A 209 -7.39 -10.97 -7.38
N GLY A 210 -7.39 -9.68 -7.73
CA GLY A 210 -8.37 -8.71 -7.24
C GLY A 210 -9.84 -9.12 -7.49
N LEU A 211 -10.10 -10.01 -8.45
CA LEU A 211 -11.42 -10.59 -8.72
C LEU A 211 -11.83 -11.68 -7.71
N LEU A 212 -10.89 -12.18 -6.90
CA LEU A 212 -11.20 -13.11 -5.82
C LEU A 212 -11.91 -12.35 -4.70
N SER A 213 -12.95 -12.98 -4.13
CA SER A 213 -13.76 -12.37 -3.08
C SER A 213 -12.93 -11.87 -1.91
N GLN A 214 -11.91 -12.63 -1.50
CA GLN A 214 -11.02 -12.27 -0.39
C GLN A 214 -10.23 -10.97 -0.62
N MET A 215 -9.94 -10.60 -1.87
CA MET A 215 -9.13 -9.42 -2.17
C MET A 215 -9.95 -8.13 -2.13
N HIS A 216 -11.28 -8.18 -2.16
CA HIS A 216 -12.16 -7.01 -2.09
C HIS A 216 -11.75 -5.86 -3.04
N ARG A 217 -11.56 -6.14 -4.34
CA ARG A 217 -11.32 -5.11 -5.37
C ARG A 217 -12.51 -4.95 -6.29
N ASN A 218 -12.63 -3.78 -6.91
CA ASN A 218 -13.67 -3.52 -7.88
C ASN A 218 -13.29 -4.14 -9.24
N ASP A 219 -14.17 -4.96 -9.81
CA ASP A 219 -13.91 -5.62 -11.09
C ASP A 219 -13.49 -4.63 -12.19
N ARG A 220 -14.13 -3.45 -12.29
CA ARG A 220 -13.82 -2.47 -13.35
C ARG A 220 -12.38 -1.97 -13.23
N ASP A 221 -11.96 -1.67 -12.01
CA ASP A 221 -10.61 -1.21 -11.72
C ASP A 221 -9.57 -2.31 -11.99
N VAL A 222 -9.87 -3.55 -11.56
CA VAL A 222 -9.00 -4.71 -11.83
C VAL A 222 -8.79 -4.89 -13.33
N TYR A 223 -9.87 -4.91 -14.11
CA TYR A 223 -9.76 -5.05 -15.57
C TYR A 223 -9.07 -3.85 -16.23
N ALA A 224 -9.29 -2.62 -15.74
CA ALA A 224 -8.57 -1.45 -16.24
C ALA A 224 -7.05 -1.59 -15.99
N ASN A 225 -6.65 -2.02 -14.80
CA ASN A 225 -5.25 -2.21 -14.44
C ASN A 225 -4.59 -3.32 -15.26
N VAL A 226 -5.26 -4.47 -15.42
CA VAL A 226 -4.79 -5.58 -16.28
C VAL A 226 -4.55 -5.09 -17.70
N ARG A 227 -5.45 -4.27 -18.25
CA ARG A 227 -5.27 -3.70 -19.59
C ARG A 227 -4.06 -2.79 -19.68
N SER A 228 -3.85 -1.90 -18.70
CA SER A 228 -2.67 -1.02 -18.65
C SER A 228 -1.38 -1.83 -18.58
N LEU A 229 -1.32 -2.83 -17.70
CA LEU A 229 -0.14 -3.71 -17.54
C LEU A 229 0.18 -4.48 -18.82
N LEU A 230 -0.84 -5.04 -19.48
CA LEU A 230 -0.68 -5.74 -20.75
C LEU A 230 -0.28 -4.79 -21.89
N GLY A 231 -0.88 -3.60 -21.93
CA GLY A 231 -0.54 -2.56 -22.91
C GLY A 231 0.92 -2.12 -22.82
N ALA A 232 1.44 -1.94 -21.60
CA ALA A 232 2.86 -1.64 -21.36
C ALA A 232 3.79 -2.76 -21.84
N ALA A 233 3.34 -4.02 -21.81
CA ALA A 233 4.06 -5.17 -22.39
C ALA A 233 3.80 -5.36 -23.90
N GLY A 234 3.18 -4.39 -24.59
CA GLY A 234 2.85 -4.48 -26.02
C GLY A 234 1.70 -5.44 -26.36
N ARG A 235 0.98 -5.95 -25.35
CA ARG A 235 -0.13 -6.92 -25.48
C ARG A 235 -1.49 -6.22 -25.39
N ASN A 236 -1.77 -5.31 -26.30
CA ASN A 236 -3.02 -4.53 -26.29
C ASN A 236 -4.27 -5.43 -26.39
N ILE A 237 -5.22 -5.23 -25.48
CA ILE A 237 -6.51 -5.94 -25.46
C ILE A 237 -7.70 -4.96 -25.40
N PRO A 238 -8.83 -5.29 -26.06
CA PRO A 238 -10.03 -4.44 -26.01
C PRO A 238 -10.63 -4.39 -24.59
N PRO A 239 -11.40 -3.34 -24.26
CA PRO A 239 -12.15 -3.30 -22.99
C PRO A 239 -13.11 -4.49 -22.89
N PRO A 240 -13.29 -5.09 -21.70
CA PRO A 240 -14.23 -6.19 -21.54
C PRO A 240 -15.68 -5.70 -21.60
N GLU A 241 -16.51 -6.37 -22.39
CA GLU A 241 -17.92 -5.98 -22.60
C GLU A 241 -18.85 -6.38 -21.44
N ASN A 242 -18.44 -7.33 -20.60
CA ASN A 242 -19.27 -7.93 -19.55
C ASN A 242 -18.70 -7.70 -18.14
N VAL A 243 -18.29 -6.46 -17.84
CA VAL A 243 -17.76 -6.07 -16.52
C VAL A 243 -18.58 -4.91 -15.94
N PRO A 244 -19.19 -5.06 -14.75
CA PRO A 244 -19.24 -6.29 -13.95
C PRO A 244 -20.17 -7.33 -14.59
N ASN A 245 -19.94 -8.60 -14.29
CA ASN A 245 -20.65 -9.75 -14.82
C ASN A 245 -22.20 -9.59 -14.76
N ARG A 246 -22.85 -9.33 -15.91
CA ARG A 246 -24.31 -9.03 -16.00
C ARG A 246 -25.20 -10.10 -15.36
N TYR A 247 -24.76 -11.36 -15.34
CA TYR A 247 -25.51 -12.47 -14.74
C TYR A 247 -25.56 -12.41 -13.20
N LEU A 248 -24.62 -11.74 -12.54
CA LEU A 248 -24.62 -11.54 -11.09
C LEU A 248 -25.68 -10.52 -10.65
N GLN A 249 -26.04 -9.59 -11.54
CA GLN A 249 -27.05 -8.55 -11.27
C GLN A 249 -28.49 -9.10 -11.28
N ARG A 250 -28.71 -10.32 -11.80
CA ARG A 250 -30.05 -10.92 -11.95
C ARG A 250 -30.64 -11.51 -10.65
N ARG A 251 -29.89 -11.54 -9.55
CA ARG A 251 -30.31 -12.18 -8.29
C ARG A 251 -31.17 -11.30 -7.36
N LEU A 252 -31.52 -10.07 -7.75
CA LEU A 252 -32.32 -9.15 -6.93
C LEU A 252 -33.82 -9.09 -7.30
N VAL A 253 -34.32 -9.95 -8.19
CA VAL A 253 -35.76 -10.04 -8.43
C VAL A 253 -36.36 -11.03 -7.41
N PRO A 254 -37.28 -10.63 -6.52
CA PRO A 254 -37.97 -11.56 -5.64
C PRO A 254 -38.66 -12.61 -6.49
N ARG A 255 -38.45 -13.90 -6.18
CA ARG A 255 -39.35 -14.93 -6.70
C ARG A 255 -40.72 -14.67 -6.07
N SER A 256 -41.70 -14.37 -6.93
CA SER A 256 -43.13 -14.30 -6.62
C SER A 256 -43.63 -15.59 -6.00
#